data_AF-A0A1J3HYV1-F1
#
_entry.id   AF-A0A1J3HYV1-F1
#
_cell.length_a   1.000
_cell.length_b   1.000
_cell.length_c   1.000
_cell.angle_alpha   90.00
_cell.angle_beta   90.00
_cell.angle_gamma   90.00
#
_symmetry.space_group_name_H-M   'P 1'
#
loop_
_entity.id
_entity.type
_entity.pdbx_description
1 polymer ?
#
loop_
_entity_poly.entity_id
_entity_poly.type
_entity_poly.pdbx_seq_one_letter_code
_entity_poly.pdbx_strand_id
1 'polypeptide(L)'
;QGLVTGWDDPRFPTVQGIVRRGLKIEALIQFILEQGASKNLNLMEWDKLWSINKKIIDPVCPRHTAVVEEKRVLLTLTDGPDEPFVRLIPKHKKFEGA
;
A
#
# COMPACT_ATOMS: atom_id res chain seq x y z
N GLN A 1 -12.21 -26.58 -3.02
CA GLN A 1 -11.32 -25.80 -3.91
C GLN A 1 -11.99 -24.46 -4.17
N GLY A 2 -11.29 -23.35 -3.94
CA GLY A 2 -11.87 -22.00 -3.82
C GLY A 2 -11.11 -21.09 -2.83
N LEU A 3 -9.86 -21.45 -2.50
CA LEU A 3 -9.03 -20.70 -1.56
C LEU A 3 -8.60 -19.34 -2.11
N VAL A 4 -8.56 -19.23 -3.44
CA VAL A 4 -8.19 -18.02 -4.18
C VAL A 4 -9.16 -17.74 -5.32
N THR A 5 -9.23 -16.47 -5.71
CA THR A 5 -10.11 -16.01 -6.78
C THR A 5 -9.58 -16.36 -8.17
N GLY A 6 -8.27 -16.57 -8.32
CA GLY A 6 -7.61 -16.82 -9.59
C GLY A 6 -6.08 -16.65 -9.51
N TRP A 7 -5.41 -16.68 -10.66
CA TRP A 7 -3.96 -16.45 -10.76
C TRP A 7 -3.54 -15.00 -10.46
N ASP A 8 -4.49 -14.08 -10.54
CA ASP A 8 -4.34 -12.67 -10.24
C ASP A 8 -4.68 -12.32 -8.79
N ASP A 9 -5.02 -13.30 -7.94
CA ASP A 9 -5.36 -13.06 -6.54
C ASP A 9 -4.23 -12.30 -5.82
N PRO A 10 -4.51 -11.20 -5.07
CA PRO A 10 -3.48 -10.40 -4.43
C PRO A 10 -2.69 -11.14 -3.33
N ARG A 11 -3.15 -12.33 -2.92
CA ARG A 11 -2.43 -13.18 -1.97
C ARG A 11 -1.41 -14.08 -2.65
N PHE A 12 -1.46 -14.22 -3.99
CA PHE A 12 -0.53 -15.04 -4.74
C PHE A 12 0.78 -14.32 -5.05
N PRO A 13 1.91 -15.07 -5.04
CA PRO A 13 3.23 -14.55 -5.38
C PRO A 13 3.46 -14.49 -6.91
N THR A 14 2.40 -14.43 -7.70
CA THR A 14 2.49 -14.23 -9.16
C THR A 14 2.69 -12.75 -9.47
N VAL A 15 3.27 -12.45 -10.63
CA VAL A 15 3.42 -11.05 -11.10
C VAL A 15 2.06 -10.35 -11.13
N GLN A 16 1.02 -11.02 -11.63
CA GLN A 16 -0.34 -10.46 -11.67
C GLN A 16 -0.90 -10.23 -10.27
N GLY A 17 -0.73 -11.18 -9.34
CA GLY A 17 -1.22 -11.07 -7.96
C GLY A 17 -0.55 -9.92 -7.19
N ILE A 18 0.79 -9.85 -7.20
CA ILE A 18 1.52 -8.80 -6.48
C ILE A 18 1.28 -7.40 -7.06
N VAL A 19 1.11 -7.29 -8.39
CA VAL A 19 0.74 -6.03 -9.04
C VAL A 19 -0.68 -5.62 -8.66
N ARG A 20 -1.64 -6.56 -8.66
CA ARG A 20 -3.01 -6.31 -8.17
C ARG A 20 -3.04 -5.90 -6.69
N ARG A 21 -2.12 -6.41 -5.88
CA ARG A 21 -1.93 -6.00 -4.47
C ARG A 21 -1.39 -4.58 -4.32
N GLY A 22 -0.79 -4.00 -5.36
CA GLY A 22 -0.26 -2.64 -5.35
C GLY A 22 1.27 -2.54 -5.44
N LEU A 23 1.95 -3.59 -5.91
CA LEU A 23 3.37 -3.52 -6.24
C LEU A 23 3.58 -2.72 -7.55
N LYS A 24 4.50 -1.76 -7.53
CA LYS A 24 4.99 -1.06 -8.73
C LYS A 24 5.99 -1.94 -9.46
N ILE A 25 5.91 -1.98 -10.80
CA ILE A 25 6.79 -2.80 -11.63
C ILE A 25 8.25 -2.38 -11.47
N GLU A 26 8.48 -1.07 -11.29
CA GLU A 26 9.79 -0.50 -11.02
C GLU A 26 10.41 -1.08 -9.74
N ALA A 27 9.61 -1.32 -8.70
CA ALA A 27 10.08 -1.93 -7.45
C ALA A 27 10.52 -3.39 -7.66
N LEU A 28 9.77 -4.14 -8.48
CA LEU A 28 10.11 -5.52 -8.82
C LEU A 28 11.42 -5.60 -9.60
N ILE A 29 11.59 -4.73 -10.59
CA ILE A 29 12.82 -4.65 -11.38
C ILE A 29 14.01 -4.31 -10.46
N GLN A 30 13.88 -3.29 -9.61
CA GLN A 30 14.92 -2.94 -8.64
C GLN A 30 15.27 -4.08 -7.69
N PHE A 31 14.27 -4.81 -7.19
CA PHE A 31 14.48 -5.96 -6.33
C PHE A 31 15.28 -7.09 -7.03
N ILE A 32 14.95 -7.39 -8.29
CA ILE A 32 15.67 -8.40 -9.09
C ILE A 32 17.11 -7.95 -9.35
N LEU A 33 17.32 -6.67 -9.68
CA LEU A 33 18.65 -6.11 -9.91
C LEU A 33 19.51 -6.15 -8.64
N GLU A 34 18.93 -5.84 -7.48
CA GLU A 34 19.63 -5.85 -6.19
C GLU A 34 20.05 -7.26 -5.76
N GLN A 35 19.31 -8.29 -6.15
CA GLN A 35 19.69 -9.68 -5.88
C GLN A 35 20.99 -10.08 -6.59
N GLY A 36 21.21 -9.56 -7.80
CA GLY A 36 22.39 -9.87 -8.61
C GLY A 36 22.42 -11.32 -9.12
N ALA A 37 23.34 -11.59 -10.06
CA ALA A 37 23.55 -12.93 -10.58
C ALA A 37 24.47 -13.72 -9.63
N SER A 38 23.93 -14.77 -8.99
CA SER A 38 24.69 -15.67 -8.12
C SER A 38 24.24 -17.11 -8.32
N LYS A 39 25.17 -18.05 -8.16
CA LYS A 39 24.88 -19.50 -8.13
C LYS A 39 24.44 -19.96 -6.74
N ASN A 40 24.61 -19.12 -5.72
CA ASN A 40 24.22 -19.45 -4.35
C ASN A 40 22.72 -19.33 -4.20
N LEU A 41 22.11 -20.33 -3.56
CA LEU A 41 20.71 -20.27 -3.17
C LEU A 41 20.55 -19.19 -2.10
N ASN A 42 19.64 -18.24 -2.35
CA ASN A 42 19.31 -17.18 -1.41
C ASN A 42 17.79 -17.12 -1.25
N LEU A 43 17.31 -17.12 0.00
CA LEU A 43 15.92 -16.89 0.33
C LEU A 43 15.77 -15.43 0.72
N MET A 44 15.12 -14.66 -0.14
CA MET A 44 14.93 -13.23 0.06
C MET A 44 13.66 -12.96 0.87
N GLU A 45 13.76 -12.03 1.80
CA GLU A 45 12.63 -11.63 2.64
C GLU A 45 11.62 -10.77 1.85
N TRP A 46 10.34 -11.05 2.07
CA TRP A 46 9.23 -10.29 1.46
C TRP A 46 9.26 -8.81 1.83
N ASP A 47 9.68 -8.49 3.07
CA ASP A 47 9.76 -7.13 3.56
C ASP A 47 10.72 -6.26 2.75
N LYS A 48 11.75 -6.86 2.13
CA LYS A 48 12.68 -6.14 1.28
C LYS A 48 11.98 -5.60 0.02
N LEU A 49 11.20 -6.44 -0.67
CA LEU A 49 10.43 -6.04 -1.85
C LEU A 49 9.44 -4.91 -1.51
N TRP A 50 8.71 -5.04 -0.40
CA TRP A 50 7.74 -4.04 0.02
C TRP A 50 8.39 -2.74 0.50
N SER A 51 9.60 -2.81 1.07
CA SER A 51 10.37 -1.63 1.45
C SER A 51 10.82 -0.82 0.23
N ILE A 52 11.25 -1.49 -0.84
CA ILE A 52 11.58 -0.83 -2.12
C ILE A 52 10.30 -0.19 -2.68
N ASN A 53 9.19 -0.94 -2.73
CA ASN A 53 7.92 -0.43 -3.24
C ASN A 53 7.43 0.80 -2.46
N LYS A 54 7.56 0.79 -1.12
CA LYS A 54 7.21 1.92 -0.26
C LYS A 54 8.00 3.17 -0.61
N LYS A 55 9.32 3.06 -0.88
CA LYS A 55 10.14 4.22 -1.28
C LYS A 55 9.66 4.86 -2.58
N ILE A 56 9.11 4.07 -3.50
CA ILE A 56 8.56 4.55 -4.79
C ILE A 56 7.17 5.15 -4.63
N ILE A 57 6.31 4.53 -3.81
CA ILE A 57 4.92 4.95 -3.63
C ILE A 57 4.80 6.14 -2.68
N ASP A 58 5.66 6.25 -1.65
CA ASP A 58 5.57 7.28 -0.61
C ASP A 58 5.49 8.70 -1.19
N PRO A 59 6.28 9.09 -2.21
CA PRO A 59 6.24 10.44 -2.74
C PRO A 59 5.03 10.80 -3.59
N VAL A 60 4.36 9.79 -4.16
CA VAL A 60 3.29 9.98 -5.15
C VAL A 60 1.90 9.59 -4.65
N CYS A 61 1.80 9.00 -3.46
CA CYS A 61 0.55 8.47 -2.93
C CYS A 61 -0.22 9.53 -2.11
N PRO A 62 -1.47 9.87 -2.47
CA PRO A 62 -2.28 10.76 -1.65
C PRO A 62 -2.73 10.07 -0.35
N ARG A 63 -2.74 10.80 0.76
CA ARG A 63 -3.20 10.32 2.06
C ARG A 63 -4.68 10.63 2.22
N HIS A 64 -5.42 9.60 2.56
CA HIS A 64 -6.85 9.66 2.82
C HIS A 64 -7.14 9.09 4.21
N THR A 65 -8.19 9.60 4.85
CA THR A 65 -8.72 9.04 6.09
C THR A 65 -9.88 8.13 5.74
N ALA A 66 -9.84 6.89 6.23
CA ALA A 66 -10.94 5.94 6.11
C ALA A 66 -11.20 5.32 7.48
N VAL A 67 -12.48 5.11 7.80
CA VAL A 67 -12.88 4.31 8.97
C VAL A 67 -13.14 2.91 8.48
N VAL A 68 -12.39 1.94 9.01
CA VAL A 68 -12.64 0.53 8.71
C VAL A 68 -13.98 0.14 9.33
N GLU A 69 -14.83 -0.48 8.52
CA GLU A 69 -16.17 -0.91 8.95
C GLU A 69 -16.10 -1.85 10.16
N GLU A 70 -15.12 -2.75 10.13
CA GLU A 70 -14.81 -3.64 11.24
C GLU A 70 -14.42 -2.82 12.48
N LYS A 71 -15.22 -2.95 13.56
CA LYS A 71 -15.06 -2.23 14.83
C LYS A 71 -15.29 -0.72 14.76
N ARG A 72 -16.06 -0.22 13.78
CA ARG A 72 -16.55 1.16 13.85
C ARG A 72 -17.39 1.36 15.11
N VAL A 73 -17.26 2.52 15.74
CA VAL A 73 -18.03 2.90 16.93
C VAL A 73 -18.84 4.14 16.64
N LEU A 74 -20.04 4.21 17.22
CA LEU A 74 -20.86 5.41 17.14
C LEU A 74 -20.30 6.45 18.12
N LEU A 75 -19.95 7.62 17.59
CA LEU A 75 -19.52 8.76 18.37
C LEU A 75 -20.71 9.70 18.55
N THR A 76 -21.16 9.88 19.78
CA THR A 76 -22.10 10.95 20.15
C THR A 76 -21.30 12.13 20.66
N LEU A 77 -21.40 13.26 19.96
CA LEU A 77 -20.74 14.50 20.35
C LEU A 77 -21.68 15.32 21.24
N THR A 78 -21.34 15.52 22.51
CA THR A 78 -22.03 16.47 23.41
C THR A 78 -21.22 17.77 23.47
N ASP A 79 -21.90 18.93 23.47
CA ASP A 79 -21.27 20.26 23.48
C ASP A 79 -20.36 20.57 22.27
N GLY A 80 -20.73 20.02 21.10
CA GLY A 80 -20.07 20.34 19.83
C GLY A 80 -20.50 21.67 19.22
N PRO A 81 -19.77 22.21 18.23
CA PRO A 81 -20.19 23.40 17.50
C PRO A 81 -21.51 23.16 16.75
N ASP A 82 -22.37 24.19 16.70
CA ASP A 82 -23.68 24.12 16.03
C ASP A 82 -23.55 23.91 14.51
N GLU A 83 -22.48 24.44 13.90
CA GLU A 83 -22.21 24.30 12.48
C GLU A 83 -21.03 23.35 12.20
N PRO A 84 -21.16 22.44 11.20
CA PRO A 84 -20.08 21.55 10.82
C PRO A 84 -18.94 22.32 10.13
N PHE A 85 -17.73 22.17 10.66
CA PHE A 85 -16.53 22.73 10.05
C PHE A 85 -15.92 21.78 9.01
N VAL A 86 -15.65 22.28 7.81
CA VAL A 86 -14.98 21.54 6.74
C VAL A 86 -13.68 22.24 6.36
N ARG A 87 -12.59 21.47 6.30
CA ARG A 87 -11.30 21.97 5.85
C ARG A 87 -10.68 21.04 4.81
N LEU A 88 -10.19 21.64 3.73
CA LEU A 88 -9.35 20.95 2.77
C LEU A 88 -7.94 20.80 3.36
N ILE A 89 -7.48 19.55 3.45
CA ILE A 89 -6.14 19.22 3.94
C ILE A 89 -5.31 18.77 2.73
N PRO A 90 -4.04 19.20 2.61
CA PRO A 90 -3.15 18.68 1.60
C PRO A 90 -3.10 17.15 1.65
N LYS A 91 -3.22 16.51 0.49
CA LYS A 91 -3.19 15.06 0.36
C LYS A 91 -1.82 14.48 0.77
N HIS A 92 -0.77 15.27 0.77
CA HIS A 92 0.53 14.82 1.23
C HIS A 92 1.30 15.95 1.91
N LYS A 93 1.84 15.68 3.12
CA LYS A 93 2.50 16.69 3.95
C LYS A 93 3.82 17.22 3.36
N LYS A 94 4.51 16.42 2.55
CA LYS A 94 5.85 16.71 2.01
C LYS A 94 5.92 16.91 0.50
N PHE A 95 4.90 16.51 -0.26
CA PHE A 95 4.96 16.43 -1.73
C PHE A 95 3.66 16.99 -2.27
N GLU A 96 3.68 18.15 -2.90
CA GLU A 96 2.42 18.83 -3.30
C GLU A 96 1.72 18.18 -4.50
N GLY A 97 2.39 17.26 -5.21
CA GLY A 97 1.89 16.61 -6.44
C GLY A 97 1.32 15.20 -6.28
N ALA A 98 1.07 14.74 -5.05
CA ALA A 98 0.51 13.42 -4.74
C ALA A 98 -1.03 13.43 -4.65
#